data_AF-A0A4Q3AMI3-F1
#
_entry.id   AF-A0A4Q3AMI3-F1
#
_cell.length_a   1.000
_cell.length_b   1.000
_cell.length_c   1.000
_cell.angle_alpha   90.00
_cell.angle_beta   90.00
_cell.angle_gamma   90.00
#
_symmetry.space_group_name_H-M   'P 1'
#
loop_
_entity.id
_entity.type
_entity.pdbx_description
1 polymer ?
#
loop_
_entity_poly.entity_id
_entity_poly.type
_entity_poly.pdbx_seq_one_letter_code
_entity_poly.pdbx_strand_id
1 'polypeptide(L)'
;MTSLASFLDAVRRRLDHGVASRMGARCLLAAAGASLVWAVAWRAFGFAAPRIGYAIAAGAGLLAFVIALVVSRRTSTDAALAADETFGLMDGLLSWLGFRAKGGEGEVYQLQEKMLVARVSSLDPADIPLVHPKRSYGIGLL
;
A
#
# COMPACT_ATOMS: atom_id res chain seq x y z
N MET A 1 17.42 -16.54 -11.48
CA MET A 1 17.84 -16.33 -10.08
C MET A 1 17.11 -15.09 -9.57
N THR A 2 16.17 -15.26 -8.65
CA THR A 2 15.47 -14.16 -7.98
C THR A 2 16.42 -13.54 -6.97
N SER A 3 16.78 -12.26 -7.15
CA SER A 3 17.55 -11.53 -6.15
C SER A 3 16.62 -11.09 -5.02
N LEU A 4 17.14 -10.95 -3.79
CA LEU A 4 16.35 -10.44 -2.65
C LEU A 4 15.72 -9.07 -2.95
N ALA A 5 16.43 -8.22 -3.69
CA ALA A 5 15.90 -6.94 -4.16
C ALA A 5 14.68 -7.11 -5.08
N SER A 6 14.75 -8.02 -6.06
CA SER A 6 13.63 -8.28 -6.97
C SER A 6 12.42 -8.88 -6.25
N PHE A 7 12.65 -9.72 -5.23
CA PHE A 7 11.59 -10.25 -4.37
C PHE A 7 10.91 -9.13 -3.59
N LEU A 8 11.69 -8.28 -2.89
CA LEU A 8 11.13 -7.16 -2.14
C LEU A 8 10.38 -6.15 -3.03
N ASP A 9 10.87 -5.88 -4.24
CA ASP A 9 10.16 -5.05 -5.20
C ASP A 9 8.83 -5.67 -5.64
N ALA A 10 8.78 -6.99 -5.84
CA ALA A 10 7.54 -7.70 -6.16
C ALA A 10 6.53 -7.62 -4.99
N VAL A 11 6.99 -7.86 -3.75
CA VAL A 11 6.19 -7.71 -2.54
C VAL A 11 5.65 -6.28 -2.41
N ARG A 12 6.51 -5.28 -2.57
CA ARG A 12 6.15 -3.87 -2.52
C ARG A 12 5.07 -3.52 -3.54
N ARG A 13 5.26 -3.90 -4.81
CA ARG A 13 4.27 -3.64 -5.88
C ARG A 13 2.92 -4.27 -5.57
N ARG A 14 2.92 -5.49 -5.03
CA ARG A 14 1.70 -6.18 -4.64
C ARG A 14 0.97 -5.44 -3.52
N LEU A 15 1.68 -5.00 -2.49
CA LEU A 15 1.11 -4.21 -1.39
C LEU A 15 0.58 -2.86 -1.88
N ASP A 16 1.34 -2.15 -2.71
CA ASP A 16 0.95 -0.86 -3.30
C ASP A 16 -0.32 -1.02 -4.16
N HIS A 17 -0.45 -2.11 -4.93
CA HIS A 17 -1.64 -2.39 -5.72
C HIS A 17 -2.88 -2.64 -4.84
N GLY A 18 -2.71 -3.35 -3.72
CA GLY A 18 -3.76 -3.58 -2.73
C GLY A 18 -4.21 -2.30 -2.00
N VAL A 19 -3.33 -1.31 -1.86
CA VAL A 19 -3.67 0.01 -1.31
C VAL A 19 -4.36 0.88 -2.36
N ALA A 20 -3.82 0.89 -3.58
CA ALA A 20 -4.38 1.65 -4.70
C ALA A 20 -5.83 1.29 -4.99
N SER A 21 -6.14 -0.01 -5.05
CA SER A 21 -7.52 -0.49 -5.26
C SER A 21 -8.47 -0.06 -4.15
N ARG A 22 -8.06 -0.17 -2.88
CA ARG A 22 -8.86 0.28 -1.73
C ARG A 22 -9.07 1.78 -1.69
N MET A 23 -8.03 2.57 -1.97
CA MET A 23 -8.14 4.03 -2.04
C MET A 23 -9.02 4.47 -3.21
N GLY A 24 -8.88 3.82 -4.37
CA GLY A 24 -9.72 4.07 -5.54
C GLY A 24 -11.20 3.84 -5.21
N ALA A 25 -11.52 2.71 -4.58
CA ALA A 25 -12.89 2.40 -4.16
C ALA A 25 -13.44 3.44 -3.16
N ARG A 26 -12.64 3.87 -2.17
CA ARG A 26 -13.04 4.89 -1.18
C ARG A 26 -13.28 6.25 -1.82
N CYS A 27 -12.38 6.71 -2.68
CA CYS A 27 -12.52 7.99 -3.38
C CYS A 27 -13.75 7.98 -4.30
N LEU A 28 -14.00 6.87 -4.99
CA LEU A 28 -15.18 6.71 -5.84
C LEU A 28 -16.48 6.72 -5.03
N LEU A 29 -16.52 6.01 -3.90
CA LEU A 29 -17.65 6.03 -2.98
C LEU A 29 -17.91 7.44 -2.41
N ALA A 30 -16.85 8.16 -2.02
CA ALA A 30 -16.96 9.53 -1.53
C ALA A 30 -17.50 10.48 -2.62
N ALA A 31 -16.99 10.37 -3.86
CA ALA A 31 -17.47 11.18 -4.97
C ALA A 31 -18.93 10.88 -5.34
N ALA A 32 -19.33 9.61 -5.32
CA ALA A 32 -20.71 9.18 -5.53
C ALA A 32 -21.64 9.70 -4.42
N GLY A 33 -21.22 9.58 -3.15
CA GLY A 33 -21.94 10.11 -2.00
C GLY A 33 -22.13 11.62 -2.07
N ALA A 34 -21.06 12.37 -2.37
CA ALA A 34 -21.12 13.81 -2.54
C ALA A 34 -22.07 14.22 -3.69
N SER A 35 -22.04 13.48 -4.80
CA SER A 35 -22.93 13.71 -5.94
C SER A 35 -24.40 13.47 -5.60
N LEU A 36 -24.69 12.42 -4.83
CA LEU A 36 -26.05 12.13 -4.34
C LEU A 36 -26.54 13.22 -3.38
N VAL A 37 -25.71 13.61 -2.41
CA VAL A 37 -26.05 14.70 -1.46
C VAL A 37 -26.31 16.00 -2.23
N TRP A 38 -25.50 16.31 -3.23
CA TRP A 38 -25.69 17.48 -4.09
C TRP A 38 -27.03 17.41 -4.83
N ALA A 39 -27.34 16.30 -5.49
CA ALA A 39 -28.59 16.13 -6.22
C ALA A 39 -29.83 16.26 -5.31
N VAL A 40 -29.80 15.63 -4.14
CA VAL A 40 -30.89 15.63 -3.16
C VAL A 40 -31.12 17.04 -2.61
N ALA A 41 -30.05 17.76 -2.26
CA ALA A 41 -30.14 19.12 -1.75
C ALA A 41 -30.87 20.04 -2.75
N TRP A 42 -30.44 20.05 -4.01
CA TRP A 42 -31.07 20.88 -5.04
C TRP A 42 -32.54 20.50 -5.30
N ARG A 43 -32.84 19.20 -5.28
CA ARG A 43 -34.23 18.72 -5.44
C ARG A 43 -35.13 19.15 -4.28
N ALA A 44 -34.63 19.15 -3.05
CA ALA A 44 -35.36 19.59 -1.86
C ALA A 44 -35.76 21.08 -1.94
N PHE A 45 -34.92 21.91 -2.57
CA PHE A 45 -35.23 23.32 -2.83
C PHE A 45 -36.05 23.56 -4.10
N GLY A 46 -36.45 22.50 -4.83
CA GLY A 46 -37.27 22.61 -6.04
C GLY A 46 -36.51 23.05 -7.29
N PHE A 47 -35.17 23.07 -7.25
CA PHE A 47 -34.33 23.51 -8.36
C PHE A 47 -33.64 22.32 -9.07
N ALA A 48 -33.26 22.51 -10.33
CA ALA A 48 -32.44 21.55 -11.06
C ALA A 48 -30.98 21.64 -10.60
N ALA A 49 -30.36 20.50 -10.28
CA ALA A 49 -28.98 20.45 -9.82
C ALA A 49 -28.01 20.93 -10.93
N PRO A 50 -27.16 21.95 -10.67
CA PRO A 50 -26.18 22.43 -11.62
C PRO A 50 -25.17 21.34 -11.97
N ARG A 51 -24.87 21.18 -13.27
CA ARG A 51 -23.91 20.18 -13.76
C ARG A 51 -22.49 20.35 -13.20
N ILE A 52 -22.14 21.59 -12.84
CA ILE A 52 -20.82 21.97 -12.30
C ILE A 52 -20.53 21.23 -10.98
N GLY A 53 -21.54 20.97 -10.15
CA GLY A 53 -21.34 20.27 -8.87
C GLY A 53 -20.81 18.85 -9.05
N TYR A 54 -21.29 18.13 -10.07
CA TYR A 54 -20.79 16.78 -10.39
C TYR A 54 -19.34 16.84 -10.90
N ALA A 55 -19.01 17.84 -11.72
CA ALA A 55 -17.64 18.02 -12.20
C ALA A 55 -16.67 18.32 -11.05
N ILE A 56 -17.08 19.15 -10.09
CA ILE A 56 -16.29 19.44 -8.87
C ILE A 56 -16.11 18.17 -8.04
N ALA A 57 -17.18 17.39 -7.80
CA ALA A 57 -17.10 16.16 -7.02
C ALA A 57 -16.18 15.12 -7.68
N ALA A 58 -16.25 14.95 -8.99
CA ALA A 58 -15.38 14.07 -9.74
C ALA A 58 -13.91 14.55 -9.71
N GLY A 59 -13.67 15.84 -9.94
CA GLY A 59 -12.34 16.43 -9.89
C GLY A 59 -11.69 16.33 -8.51
N ALA A 60 -12.44 16.64 -7.45
CA ALA A 60 -11.98 16.52 -6.08
C ALA A 60 -11.69 15.06 -5.70
N GLY A 61 -12.53 14.11 -6.13
CA GLY A 61 -12.31 12.68 -5.90
C GLY A 61 -11.03 12.16 -6.58
N LEU A 62 -10.78 12.59 -7.82
CA LEU A 62 -9.56 12.23 -8.56
C LEU A 62 -8.31 12.82 -7.90
N LEU A 63 -8.37 14.09 -7.50
CA LEU A 63 -7.27 14.77 -6.82
C LEU A 63 -6.96 14.11 -5.46
N ALA A 64 -7.99 13.78 -4.67
CA ALA A 64 -7.85 13.04 -3.42
C ALA A 64 -7.23 11.65 -3.63
N PHE A 65 -7.61 10.95 -4.70
CA PHE A 65 -7.04 9.65 -5.05
C PHE A 65 -5.54 9.75 -5.37
N VAL A 66 -5.14 10.74 -6.18
CA VAL A 66 -3.72 10.96 -6.51
C VAL A 66 -2.91 11.29 -5.26
N ILE A 67 -3.42 12.18 -4.40
CA ILE A 67 -2.76 12.52 -3.12
C ILE A 67 -2.63 11.27 -2.25
N ALA A 68 -3.70 10.49 -2.12
CA ALA A 68 -3.67 9.25 -1.34
C ALA A 68 -2.65 8.25 -1.88
N LEU A 69 -2.51 8.11 -3.20
CA LEU A 69 -1.50 7.24 -3.82
C LEU A 69 -0.08 7.70 -3.52
N VAL A 70 0.19 9.02 -3.55
CA VAL A 70 1.52 9.57 -3.26
C VAL A 70 1.87 9.37 -1.79
N VAL A 71 0.94 9.66 -0.88
CA VAL A 71 1.15 9.54 0.57
C VAL A 71 1.24 8.07 1.01
N SER A 72 0.53 7.16 0.35
CA SER A 72 0.49 5.75 0.75
C SER A 72 1.59 4.88 0.15
N ARG A 73 2.58 5.46 -0.56
CA ARG A 73 3.70 4.69 -1.10
C ARG A 73 4.47 4.04 0.04
N ARG A 74 4.51 2.70 0.08
CA ARG A 74 5.26 1.98 1.12
C ARG A 74 6.76 2.06 0.88
N THR A 75 7.52 2.08 1.98
CA THR A 75 8.98 2.01 1.94
C THR A 75 9.44 0.57 1.76
N SER A 76 10.68 0.36 1.32
CA SER A 76 11.27 -0.98 1.21
C SER A 76 11.33 -1.69 2.57
N THR A 77 11.43 -0.92 3.66
CA THR A 77 11.39 -1.42 5.04
C THR A 77 10.02 -2.02 5.38
N ASP A 78 8.92 -1.35 5.00
CA ASP A 78 7.57 -1.87 5.24
C ASP A 78 7.30 -3.17 4.44
N ALA A 79 7.86 -3.27 3.23
CA ALA A 79 7.76 -4.46 2.41
C ALA A 79 8.54 -5.64 3.01
N ALA A 80 9.74 -5.38 3.57
CA ALA A 80 10.53 -6.38 4.26
C ALA A 80 9.84 -6.87 5.53
N LEU A 81 9.31 -5.96 6.36
CA LEU A 81 8.56 -6.31 7.57
C LEU A 81 7.31 -7.15 7.25
N ALA A 82 6.56 -6.75 6.23
CA ALA A 82 5.39 -7.50 5.75
C ALA A 82 5.75 -8.93 5.31
N ALA A 83 6.85 -9.09 4.57
CA ALA A 83 7.31 -10.39 4.11
C ALA A 83 7.85 -11.24 5.27
N ASP A 84 8.61 -10.63 6.19
CA ASP A 84 9.17 -11.33 7.35
C ASP A 84 8.07 -11.86 8.27
N GLU A 85 7.02 -11.07 8.52
CA GLU A 85 5.83 -11.47 9.31
C GLU A 85 5.03 -12.58 8.61
N THR A 86 4.78 -12.44 7.31
CA THR A 86 3.94 -13.39 6.55
C THR A 86 4.62 -14.75 6.39
N PHE A 87 5.93 -14.76 6.13
CA PHE A 87 6.68 -15.99 5.84
C PHE A 87 7.51 -16.50 7.03
N GLY A 88 7.43 -15.84 8.19
CA GLY A 88 8.14 -16.26 9.40
C GLY A 88 9.67 -16.22 9.26
N LEU A 89 10.20 -15.22 8.55
CA LEU A 89 11.65 -15.10 8.25
C LEU A 89 12.46 -14.50 9.41
N MET A 90 11.84 -14.28 10.58
CA MET A 90 12.48 -13.82 11.83
C MET A 90 13.34 -12.55 11.63
N ASP A 91 12.77 -11.53 10.98
CA ASP A 91 13.42 -10.26 10.64
C ASP A 91 14.66 -10.38 9.72
N GLY A 92 14.77 -11.49 8.99
CA GLY A 92 15.91 -11.75 8.10
C GLY A 92 16.03 -10.74 6.95
N LEU A 93 14.91 -10.35 6.32
CA LEU A 93 14.92 -9.36 5.24
C LEU A 93 15.19 -7.95 5.78
N LEU A 94 14.61 -7.61 6.94
CA LEU A 94 14.86 -6.34 7.62
C LEU A 94 16.34 -6.18 7.99
N SER A 95 16.94 -7.24 8.54
CA SER A 95 18.36 -7.31 8.89
C SER A 95 19.25 -7.13 7.66
N TRP A 96 18.96 -7.83 6.56
CA TRP A 96 19.67 -7.68 5.28
C TRP A 96 19.62 -6.25 4.74
N LEU A 97 18.45 -5.60 4.81
CA LEU A 97 18.27 -4.20 4.41
C LEU A 97 19.13 -3.25 5.26
N GLY A 98 19.19 -3.48 6.57
CA GLY A 98 20.03 -2.73 7.50
C GLY A 98 21.53 -2.90 7.23
N PHE A 99 21.98 -4.12 6.92
CA PHE A 99 23.37 -4.40 6.57
C PHE A 99 23.76 -3.78 5.23
N ARG A 100 22.90 -3.87 4.22
CA ARG A 100 23.13 -3.24 2.92
C ARG A 100 23.25 -1.73 3.01
N ALA A 101 22.41 -1.09 3.84
CA ALA A 101 22.47 0.36 4.07
C ALA A 101 23.77 0.82 4.76
N LYS A 102 24.40 -0.06 5.56
CA LYS A 102 25.66 0.23 6.27
C LYS A 102 26.92 -0.13 5.47
N GLY A 103 26.79 -0.58 4.22
CA GLY A 103 27.93 -0.96 3.38
C GLY A 103 28.59 -2.27 3.83
N GLY A 104 27.79 -3.26 4.26
CA GLY A 104 28.30 -4.52 4.80
C GLY A 104 29.18 -5.30 3.82
N GLU A 105 30.50 -5.20 4.01
CA GLU A 105 31.50 -6.07 3.37
C GLU A 105 32.00 -7.08 4.41
N GLY A 106 31.53 -8.32 4.30
CA GLY A 106 31.94 -9.40 5.21
C GLY A 106 31.49 -10.77 4.73
N GLU A 107 32.32 -11.78 4.97
CA GLU A 107 32.07 -13.18 4.57
C GLU A 107 30.79 -13.75 5.23
N VAL A 108 30.51 -13.32 6.47
CA VAL A 108 29.29 -13.65 7.22
C VAL A 108 28.03 -13.12 6.53
N TYR A 109 28.09 -11.92 5.95
CA TYR A 109 26.97 -11.34 5.23
C TYR A 109 26.63 -12.13 3.95
N GLN A 110 27.66 -12.56 3.21
CA GLN A 110 27.45 -13.38 2.01
C GLN A 110 26.83 -14.74 2.34
N LEU A 111 27.21 -15.35 3.47
CA LEU A 111 26.61 -16.59 3.96
C LEU A 111 25.14 -16.38 4.35
N GLN A 112 24.84 -15.32 5.10
CA GLN A 112 23.47 -14.97 5.46
C GLN A 112 22.61 -14.70 4.22
N GLU A 113 23.13 -13.94 3.25
CA GLU A 113 22.45 -13.67 1.98
C GLU A 113 22.16 -14.95 1.19
N LYS A 114 23.13 -15.87 1.08
CA LYS A 114 22.92 -17.16 0.40
C LYS A 114 21.83 -18.00 1.06
N MET A 115 21.82 -18.07 2.40
CA MET A 115 20.78 -18.79 3.15
C MET A 115 19.40 -18.15 2.97
N LEU A 116 19.34 -16.82 2.98
CA LEU A 116 18.09 -16.08 2.81
C LEU A 116 17.56 -16.23 1.39
N VAL A 117 18.42 -16.13 0.37
CA VAL A 117 18.05 -16.37 -1.04
C VAL A 117 17.51 -17.78 -1.23
N ALA A 118 18.12 -18.80 -0.62
CA ALA A 118 17.63 -20.17 -0.71
C ALA A 118 16.20 -20.29 -0.15
N ARG A 119 15.92 -19.70 1.02
CA ARG A 119 14.56 -19.65 1.59
C ARG A 119 13.57 -18.86 0.74
N VAL A 120 13.98 -17.69 0.27
CA VAL A 120 13.09 -16.79 -0.49
C VAL A 120 12.80 -17.36 -1.88
N SER A 121 13.71 -18.12 -2.47
CA SER A 121 13.53 -18.72 -3.79
C SER A 121 12.36 -19.70 -3.89
N SER A 122 11.94 -20.29 -2.76
CA SER A 122 10.77 -21.18 -2.70
C SER A 122 9.47 -20.47 -2.33
N LEU A 123 9.52 -19.17 -2.03
CA LEU A 123 8.36 -18.38 -1.62
C LEU A 123 7.82 -17.58 -2.79
N ASP A 124 6.51 -17.56 -2.98
CA ASP A 124 5.87 -16.70 -3.96
C ASP A 124 5.48 -15.36 -3.30
N PRO A 125 5.97 -14.20 -3.77
CA PRO A 125 5.45 -12.89 -3.37
C PRO A 125 3.92 -12.80 -3.47
N ALA A 126 3.32 -13.60 -4.36
CA ALA A 126 1.90 -13.67 -4.56
C ALA A 126 1.10 -14.38 -3.46
N ASP A 127 1.76 -14.95 -2.45
CA ASP A 127 1.08 -15.51 -1.28
C ASP A 127 0.83 -14.45 -0.19
N ILE A 128 1.47 -13.27 -0.31
CA ILE A 128 1.26 -12.21 0.67
C ILE A 128 -0.19 -11.72 0.58
N PRO A 129 -0.96 -11.79 1.68
CA PRO A 129 -2.34 -11.32 1.68
C PRO A 129 -2.34 -9.81 1.41
N LEU A 130 -3.14 -9.39 0.42
CA LEU A 130 -3.40 -7.97 0.19
C LEU A 130 -4.01 -7.33 1.43
N VAL A 131 -4.72 -8.11 2.26
CA VAL A 131 -5.20 -7.71 3.57
C VAL A 131 -4.02 -7.63 4.53
N HIS A 132 -3.35 -6.49 4.61
CA HIS A 132 -2.51 -6.21 5.77
C HIS A 132 -3.41 -5.96 6.99
N PRO A 133 -3.40 -6.82 8.02
CA PRO A 133 -4.29 -6.70 9.16
C PRO A 133 -3.66 -5.91 10.33
N LYS A 134 -4.52 -5.17 11.02
CA LYS A 134 -4.50 -4.83 12.46
C LYS A 134 -3.25 -4.19 13.06
N ARG A 135 -2.93 -2.97 12.62
CA ARG A 135 -2.83 -1.87 13.60
C ARG A 135 -3.97 -0.90 13.34
N SER A 136 -5.12 -1.24 13.92
CA SER A 136 -6.14 -0.25 14.25
C SER A 136 -5.42 0.86 15.01
N TYR A 137 -5.43 2.05 14.43
CA TYR A 137 -5.09 3.28 15.11
C TYR A 137 -5.84 3.32 16.45
N GLY A 138 -5.13 3.07 17.54
CA GLY A 138 -5.40 3.82 18.75
C GLY A 138 -4.93 5.23 18.47
N ILE A 139 -5.76 6.02 17.78
CA ILE A 139 -5.81 7.50 17.67
C ILE A 139 -7.03 7.77 16.77
N GLY A 140 -8.06 8.45 17.29
CA GLY A 140 -9.14 9.03 16.49
C GLY A 140 -10.56 8.56 16.79
N LEU A 141 -10.90 8.37 18.07
CA LEU A 141 -12.29 8.45 18.52
C LEU A 141 -12.31 9.04 19.94
N LEU A 142 -12.19 10.36 19.97
CA LEU A 142 -12.89 11.33 20.82
C LEU A 142 -12.51 12.74 20.36
#